data_AF-A0A7X8A5B3-F1
#
_entry.id   AF-A0A7X8A5B3-F1
#
_cell.length_a   1.000
_cell.length_b   1.000
_cell.length_c   1.000
_cell.angle_alpha   90.00
_cell.angle_beta   90.00
_cell.angle_gamma   90.00
#
_symmetry.space_group_name_H-M   'P 1'
#
loop_
_entity.id
_entity.type
_entity.pdbx_description
1 polymer ?
#
loop_
_entity_poly.entity_id
_entity_poly.type
_entity_poly.pdbx_seq_one_letter_code
_entity_poly.pdbx_strand_id
1 'polypeptide(L)'
;MTKIGILPCGGACNVGMLTIKATIAMVKENEAVKYVCPLGLPLGIQSIIAQARQSEKFIALNGCEMECASKALQAVSITPEKAILLTAEYGLKKNKNFDDETKLSEIISDIRGEVDLIMAK
;
A
#
# COMPACT_ATOMS: atom_id res chain seq x y z
N MET A 1 -4.02 -19.93 -4.65
CA MET A 1 -3.31 -19.25 -3.56
C MET A 1 -3.81 -17.83 -3.52
N THR A 2 -4.39 -17.39 -2.41
CA THR A 2 -4.95 -16.04 -2.25
C THR A 2 -3.87 -15.00 -2.53
N LYS A 3 -4.15 -14.07 -3.45
CA LYS A 3 -3.23 -12.96 -3.77
C LYS A 3 -3.68 -11.68 -3.07
N ILE A 4 -2.72 -10.95 -2.50
CA ILE A 4 -2.95 -9.67 -1.81
C ILE A 4 -2.34 -8.54 -2.63
N GLY A 5 -3.13 -7.55 -3.00
CA GLY A 5 -2.68 -6.32 -3.64
C GLY A 5 -2.39 -5.24 -2.61
N ILE A 6 -1.13 -4.81 -2.51
CA ILE A 6 -0.77 -3.65 -1.68
C ILE A 6 -0.69 -2.43 -2.60
N LEU A 7 -1.47 -1.40 -2.29
CA LEU A 7 -1.45 -0.13 -3.00
C LEU A 7 -0.76 0.94 -2.14
N PRO A 8 0.48 1.34 -2.47
CA PRO A 8 1.14 2.46 -1.82
C PRO A 8 0.66 3.80 -2.36
N CYS A 9 0.47 4.79 -1.50
CA CYS A 9 -0.01 6.11 -1.97
C CYS A 9 1.00 6.84 -2.87
N GLY A 10 2.31 6.57 -2.71
CA GLY A 10 3.37 7.08 -3.59
C GLY A 10 3.46 8.60 -3.71
N GLY A 11 3.05 9.36 -2.68
CA GLY A 11 3.07 10.82 -2.72
C GLY A 11 4.48 11.43 -2.74
N ALA A 12 4.61 12.67 -3.26
CA ALA A 12 5.87 13.41 -3.35
C ALA A 12 6.38 13.98 -2.00
N CYS A 13 6.63 13.08 -1.04
CA CYS A 13 7.15 13.33 0.31
C CYS A 13 7.74 12.05 0.93
N ASN A 14 8.42 12.18 2.07
CA ASN A 14 9.04 11.05 2.81
C ASN A 14 8.06 9.90 3.08
N VAL A 15 6.90 10.17 3.66
CA VAL A 15 5.91 9.14 4.00
C VAL A 15 5.32 8.46 2.77
N GLY A 16 5.24 9.17 1.64
CA GLY A 16 4.87 8.58 0.36
C GLY A 16 5.93 7.60 -0.15
N MET A 17 7.21 7.96 -0.05
CA MET A 17 8.32 7.07 -0.42
C MET A 17 8.43 5.85 0.50
N LEU A 18 8.20 6.02 1.81
CA LEU A 18 8.10 4.91 2.77
C LEU A 18 7.04 3.89 2.35
N THR A 19 5.85 4.33 1.90
CA THR A 19 4.83 3.40 1.41
C THR A 19 5.33 2.56 0.22
N ILE A 20 6.06 3.18 -0.72
CA ILE A 20 6.62 2.49 -1.88
C ILE A 20 7.69 1.49 -1.45
N LYS A 21 8.66 1.93 -0.62
CA LYS A 21 9.76 1.10 -0.12
C LYS A 21 9.22 -0.14 0.62
N ALA A 22 8.28 0.06 1.53
CA ALA A 22 7.65 -1.03 2.28
C ALA A 22 6.90 -2.01 1.36
N THR A 23 6.15 -1.50 0.38
CA THR A 23 5.45 -2.36 -0.59
C THR A 23 6.42 -3.19 -1.43
N ILE A 24 7.53 -2.60 -1.88
CA ILE A 24 8.56 -3.31 -2.66
C ILE A 24 9.20 -4.41 -1.81
N ALA A 25 9.49 -4.15 -0.53
CA ALA A 25 10.02 -5.17 0.37
C ALA A 25 9.06 -6.36 0.49
N MET A 26 7.78 -6.10 0.73
CA MET A 26 6.76 -7.16 0.83
C MET A 26 6.63 -8.00 -0.45
N VAL A 27 6.67 -7.36 -1.62
CA VAL A 27 6.61 -8.08 -2.92
C VAL A 27 7.84 -8.95 -3.16
N LYS A 28 9.01 -8.53 -2.69
CA LYS A 28 10.25 -9.32 -2.80
C LYS A 28 10.27 -10.50 -1.83
N GLU A 29 9.66 -10.35 -0.67
CA GLU A 29 9.64 -11.37 0.38
C GLU A 29 8.50 -12.38 0.23
N ASN A 30 7.40 -12.02 -0.45
CA ASN A 30 6.21 -12.86 -0.54
C ASN A 30 5.58 -12.84 -1.94
N GLU A 31 5.61 -13.97 -2.64
CA GLU A 31 5.10 -14.11 -4.01
C GLU A 31 3.58 -13.88 -4.15
N ALA A 32 2.83 -14.07 -3.05
CA ALA A 32 1.39 -13.83 -2.99
C ALA A 32 1.06 -12.33 -2.92
N VAL A 33 2.03 -11.49 -2.57
CA VAL A 33 1.87 -10.03 -2.53
C VAL A 33 2.15 -9.42 -3.91
N LYS A 34 1.28 -8.52 -4.34
CA LYS A 34 1.43 -7.76 -5.59
C LYS A 34 1.44 -6.27 -5.32
N TYR A 35 2.35 -5.57 -6.00
CA TYR A 35 2.34 -4.12 -6.07
C TYR A 35 1.20 -3.66 -6.96
N VAL A 36 0.26 -2.89 -6.43
CA VAL A 36 -0.82 -2.29 -7.22
C VAL A 36 -0.42 -0.89 -7.66
N CYS A 37 -0.43 -0.62 -8.96
CA CYS A 37 -0.07 0.70 -9.50
C CYS A 37 -1.09 1.76 -9.02
N PRO A 38 -0.67 2.76 -8.21
CA PRO A 38 -1.59 3.69 -7.59
C PRO A 38 -2.20 4.71 -8.55
N LEU A 39 -1.45 5.11 -9.59
CA LEU A 39 -1.91 6.12 -10.55
C LEU A 39 -2.89 5.55 -11.58
N GLY A 40 -2.72 4.27 -11.96
CA GLY A 40 -3.52 3.67 -13.03
C GLY A 40 -4.98 3.41 -12.66
N LEU A 41 -5.28 3.16 -11.38
CA LEU A 41 -6.66 2.94 -10.93
C LEU A 41 -7.55 4.18 -11.08
N PRO A 42 -7.24 5.34 -10.47
CA PRO A 42 -8.10 6.51 -10.57
C PRO A 42 -8.15 7.09 -11.99
N LEU A 43 -7.15 6.81 -12.84
CA LEU A 43 -7.16 7.17 -14.25
C LEU A 43 -8.03 6.25 -15.13
N GLY A 44 -8.62 5.19 -14.56
CA GLY A 44 -9.50 4.29 -15.31
C GLY A 44 -8.75 3.40 -16.33
N ILE A 45 -7.43 3.21 -16.17
CA ILE A 45 -6.63 2.44 -17.13
C ILE A 45 -6.99 0.96 -17.00
N GLN A 46 -7.77 0.45 -17.96
CA GLN A 46 -8.41 -0.86 -17.90
C GLN A 46 -7.42 -2.02 -17.69
N SER A 47 -6.26 -1.98 -18.35
CA SER A 47 -5.23 -3.00 -18.19
C SER A 47 -4.63 -3.03 -16.78
N ILE A 48 -4.55 -1.88 -16.09
CA ILE A 48 -4.06 -1.80 -14.71
C ILE A 48 -5.15 -2.25 -13.73
N ILE A 49 -6.41 -1.86 -13.97
CA ILE A 49 -7.55 -2.31 -13.15
C ILE A 49 -7.69 -3.83 -13.23
N ALA A 50 -7.62 -4.39 -14.44
CA ALA A 50 -7.67 -5.83 -14.66
C ALA A 50 -6.52 -6.57 -13.94
N GLN A 51 -5.31 -6.00 -13.96
CA GLN A 51 -4.17 -6.55 -13.21
C GLN A 51 -4.38 -6.46 -11.69
N ALA A 52 -4.86 -5.33 -11.18
CA ALA A 52 -5.12 -5.16 -9.75
C ALA A 52 -6.15 -6.18 -9.24
N ARG A 53 -7.22 -6.42 -10.01
CA ARG A 53 -8.27 -7.39 -9.70
C ARG A 53 -7.83 -8.86 -9.76
N GLN A 54 -6.59 -9.16 -10.15
CA GLN A 54 -6.02 -10.50 -9.96
C GLN A 54 -5.71 -10.78 -8.49
N SER A 55 -5.64 -9.74 -7.65
CA SER A 55 -5.64 -9.87 -6.21
C SER A 55 -7.06 -9.98 -5.69
N GLU A 56 -7.27 -10.88 -4.73
CA GLU A 56 -8.57 -11.14 -4.08
C GLU A 56 -8.78 -10.23 -2.87
N LYS A 57 -7.68 -9.75 -2.30
CA LYS A 57 -7.60 -8.97 -1.07
C LYS A 57 -6.66 -7.78 -1.29
N PHE A 58 -6.86 -6.69 -0.55
CA PHE A 58 -6.14 -5.45 -0.72
C PHE A 58 -5.76 -4.79 0.61
N ILE A 59 -4.56 -4.21 0.64
CA ILE A 59 -4.12 -3.30 1.69
C ILE A 59 -3.87 -1.93 1.06
N ALA A 60 -4.50 -0.90 1.60
CA ALA A 60 -4.19 0.48 1.27
C ALA A 60 -3.11 1.02 2.21
N LEU A 61 -1.97 1.43 1.65
CA LEU A 61 -0.88 2.01 2.44
C LEU A 61 -0.83 3.52 2.21
N ASN A 62 -1.35 4.26 3.17
CA ASN A 62 -1.49 5.72 3.13
C ASN A 62 -0.35 6.38 3.91
N GLY A 63 0.42 7.24 3.25
CA GLY A 63 1.48 8.01 3.92
C GLY A 63 0.96 9.12 4.84
N CYS A 64 -0.20 9.71 4.54
CA CYS A 64 -0.77 10.85 5.27
C CYS A 64 -2.30 10.87 5.19
N GLU A 65 -2.93 11.78 5.93
CA GLU A 65 -4.38 11.96 6.11
C GLU A 65 -5.17 12.23 4.82
N MET A 66 -4.47 12.46 3.70
CA MET A 66 -5.10 12.55 2.39
C MET A 66 -5.66 11.20 1.90
N GLU A 67 -5.17 10.08 2.44
CA GLU A 67 -5.66 8.72 2.16
C GLU A 67 -5.73 8.37 0.67
N CYS A 68 -4.75 8.82 -0.11
CA CYS A 68 -4.78 8.68 -1.57
C CYS A 68 -4.86 7.22 -2.02
N ALA A 69 -4.26 6.27 -1.28
CA ALA A 69 -4.30 4.86 -1.66
C ALA A 69 -5.71 4.29 -1.49
N SER A 70 -6.36 4.56 -0.36
CA SER A 70 -7.75 4.17 -0.11
C SER A 70 -8.68 4.76 -1.18
N LYS A 71 -8.53 6.05 -1.50
CA LYS A 71 -9.33 6.73 -2.52
C LYS A 71 -9.10 6.16 -3.93
N ALA A 72 -7.87 5.80 -4.26
CA ALA A 72 -7.53 5.18 -5.55
C ALA A 72 -8.19 3.80 -5.73
N LEU A 73 -8.20 2.96 -4.68
CA LEU A 73 -8.94 1.69 -4.69
C LEU A 73 -10.45 1.92 -4.82
N GLN A 74 -11.00 2.88 -4.06
CA GLN A 74 -12.43 3.20 -4.08
C GLN A 74 -12.90 3.71 -5.45
N ALA A 75 -12.06 4.46 -6.17
CA ALA A 75 -12.36 4.96 -7.53
C ALA A 75 -12.68 3.84 -8.53
N VAL A 76 -12.26 2.61 -8.24
CA VAL A 76 -12.55 1.42 -9.03
C VAL A 76 -13.34 0.38 -8.24
N SER A 77 -14.08 0.83 -7.21
CA SER A 77 -14.95 -0.02 -6.38
C SER A 77 -14.22 -1.20 -5.74
N ILE A 78 -12.97 -1.00 -5.31
CA ILE A 78 -12.23 -1.94 -4.48
C ILE A 78 -12.22 -1.39 -3.05
N THR A 79 -12.65 -2.21 -2.09
CA THR A 79 -12.58 -1.90 -0.66
C THR A 79 -11.40 -2.69 -0.07
N PRO A 80 -10.41 -2.04 0.54
CA PRO A 80 -9.31 -2.76 1.19
C PRO A 80 -9.74 -3.39 2.50
N GLU A 81 -9.19 -4.57 2.80
CA GLU A 81 -9.31 -5.26 4.08
C GLU A 81 -8.64 -4.48 5.21
N LYS A 82 -7.56 -3.76 4.88
CA LYS A 82 -6.83 -2.91 5.80
C LYS A 82 -6.41 -1.62 5.12
N ALA A 83 -6.63 -0.50 5.79
CA ALA A 83 -6.01 0.78 5.46
C ALA A 83 -5.04 1.15 6.58
N ILE A 84 -3.78 1.39 6.24
CA ILE A 84 -2.72 1.80 7.16
C ILE A 84 -2.40 3.27 6.89
N LEU A 85 -2.32 4.10 7.94
CA LEU A 85 -2.02 5.52 7.90
C LEU A 85 -0.71 5.82 8.63
N LEU A 86 0.37 6.01 7.87
CA LEU A 86 1.73 6.10 8.42
C LEU A 86 1.92 7.26 9.42
N THR A 87 1.37 8.44 9.13
CA THR A 87 1.51 9.61 10.02
C THR A 87 0.84 9.40 11.38
N ALA A 88 -0.32 8.74 11.42
CA ALA A 88 -1.07 8.51 12.64
C ALA A 88 -0.54 7.31 13.42
N GLU A 89 -0.31 6.18 12.75
CA GLU A 89 0.06 4.92 13.40
C GLU A 89 1.52 4.90 13.86
N TYR A 90 2.41 5.59 13.13
CA TYR A 90 3.85 5.58 13.42
C TYR A 90 4.37 6.93 13.94
N GLY A 91 3.53 7.95 14.05
CA GLY A 91 3.94 9.29 14.49
C GLY A 91 4.90 9.99 13.52
N LEU A 92 4.87 9.59 12.25
CA LEU A 92 5.74 10.15 11.21
C LEU A 92 5.25 11.53 10.78
N LYS A 93 6.19 12.46 10.59
CA LYS A 93 5.89 13.80 10.07
C LYS A 93 6.24 13.89 8.60
N LYS A 94 5.29 14.38 7.80
CA LYS A 94 5.48 14.64 6.38
C LYS A 94 6.56 15.71 6.16
N ASN A 95 7.55 15.41 5.34
CA ASN A 95 8.65 16.29 4.98
C ASN A 95 9.16 15.99 3.54
N LYS A 96 10.23 16.68 3.12
CA LYS A 96 10.81 16.57 1.76
C LYS A 96 12.07 15.70 1.68
N ASN A 97 12.43 14.99 2.74
CA ASN A 97 13.49 14.00 2.70
C ASN A 97 12.98 12.70 2.05
N PHE A 98 13.17 12.56 0.74
CA PHE A 98 12.70 11.38 0.00
C PHE A 98 13.44 10.08 0.35
N ASP A 99 14.62 10.21 0.98
CA ASP A 99 15.45 9.09 1.39
C ASP A 99 15.20 8.65 2.84
N ASP A 100 14.27 9.29 3.55
CA ASP A 100 13.88 8.92 4.91
C ASP A 100 13.44 7.45 4.99
N GLU A 101 14.03 6.72 5.93
CA GLU A 101 13.72 5.31 6.25
C GLU A 101 13.30 5.14 7.70
N THR A 102 12.94 6.24 8.37
CA THR A 102 12.47 6.21 9.76
C THR A 102 11.31 5.24 9.89
N LYS A 103 11.47 4.25 10.78
CA LYS A 103 10.50 3.18 11.06
C LYS A 103 10.17 2.26 9.88
N LEU A 104 10.95 2.26 8.80
CA LEU A 104 10.68 1.40 7.64
C LEU A 104 10.62 -0.09 8.01
N SER A 105 11.51 -0.59 8.86
CA SER A 105 11.53 -1.98 9.32
C SER A 105 10.29 -2.35 10.16
N GLU A 106 9.85 -1.44 11.03
CA GLU A 106 8.63 -1.56 11.85
C GLU A 106 7.40 -1.66 10.94
N ILE A 107 7.27 -0.73 9.97
CA ILE A 107 6.19 -0.70 8.98
C ILE A 107 6.13 -2.01 8.19
N ILE A 108 7.29 -2.51 7.71
CA ILE A 108 7.33 -3.79 6.97
C ILE A 108 6.88 -4.95 7.86
N SER A 109 7.32 -4.98 9.12
CA SER A 109 6.92 -6.02 10.08
C SER A 109 5.41 -6.03 10.32
N ASP A 110 4.80 -4.86 10.49
CA ASP A 110 3.36 -4.75 10.72
C ASP A 110 2.56 -5.13 9.48
N ILE A 111 2.99 -4.69 8.29
CA ILE A 111 2.35 -5.10 7.03
C ILE A 111 2.42 -6.61 6.85
N ARG A 112 3.54 -7.24 7.23
CA ARG A 112 3.66 -8.71 7.20
C ARG A 112 2.64 -9.37 8.12
N GLY A 113 2.49 -8.87 9.35
CA GLY A 113 1.47 -9.36 10.28
C GLY A 113 0.05 -9.23 9.72
N GLU A 114 -0.28 -8.10 9.10
CA GLU A 114 -1.58 -7.88 8.45
C GLU A 114 -1.79 -8.82 7.25
N VAL A 115 -0.75 -9.07 6.45
CA VAL A 115 -0.79 -10.05 5.37
C VAL A 115 -1.10 -11.45 5.92
N ASP A 116 -0.38 -11.89 6.96
CA ASP A 116 -0.59 -13.21 7.56
C ASP A 116 -2.02 -13.36 8.12
N LEU A 117 -2.53 -12.31 8.78
CA LEU A 117 -3.90 -12.27 9.30
C LEU A 117 -4.97 -12.32 8.19
N ILE A 118 -4.71 -11.67 7.05
CA ILE A 118 -5.61 -11.69 5.89
C ILE A 118 -5.58 -13.06 5.22
N MET A 119 -4.41 -13.71 5.11
CA MET A 119 -4.26 -15.03 4.50
C MET A 119 -4.83 -16.17 5.36
N ALA A 120 -4.93 -15.98 6.67
CA ALA A 120 -5.50 -16.96 7.59
C ALA A 120 -7.04 -17.00 7.62
N LYS A 121 -7.70 -16.04 6.97
CA LYS A 121 -9.17 -15.94 6.87
C LYS A 121 -9.68 -16.52 5.56
#